data_AF-A0A075WSF2-F1
#
_entry.id   AF-A0A075WSF2-F1
#
_cell.length_a   1.000
_cell.length_b   1.000
_cell.length_c   1.000
_cell.angle_alpha   90.00
_cell.angle_beta   90.00
_cell.angle_gamma   90.00
#
_symmetry.space_group_name_H-M   'P 1'
#
loop_
_entity.id
_entity.type
_entity.pdbx_description
1 polymer ?
#
loop_
_entity_poly.entity_id
_entity_poly.type
_entity_poly.pdbx_seq_one_letter_code
_entity_poly.pdbx_strand_id
1 'polypeptide(L)'
;MRSKNSKTNPFEVFGLTPKLVKELDDQTLFKLIKALYRILQLYYHPDKGGDPRKALELNLAYESLNLEKNEKLFKEYKNKYIQRLSRKTMFSKLQELETQNRKLTLLADLLKEKCWQLLVERPMVIEEISRKKALKLKIFDLVSHLNFSYLKPSQKSLFFKEIYLIGSEVVKKDRFKRTCYRIKNYRFLGSIKRNYIEPWALLEKHTKDKQVIYNNLINREIFVQEFILFLRPELETNAYLFFFQPEDPQHVVFEGILIKKEEVDLEEVKPLLNKVLLLKEDFAENITDRSLKQD
;
A
#
# COMPACT_ATOMS: atom_id res chain seq x y z
N MET A 1 9.28 -15.21 -47.52
CA MET A 1 9.33 -14.83 -46.08
C MET A 1 7.93 -14.90 -45.51
N ARG A 2 7.62 -15.90 -44.66
CA ARG A 2 6.32 -16.02 -43.97
C ARG A 2 6.35 -15.10 -42.75
N SER A 3 5.63 -13.98 -42.78
CA SER A 3 5.55 -13.06 -41.64
C SER A 3 4.89 -13.75 -40.45
N LYS A 4 5.49 -13.56 -39.28
CA LYS A 4 5.02 -14.02 -37.97
C LYS A 4 3.50 -13.97 -37.84
N ASN A 5 2.90 -15.11 -37.47
CA ASN A 5 1.50 -15.27 -37.12
C ASN A 5 1.02 -14.15 -36.19
N SER A 6 0.18 -13.26 -36.70
CA SER A 6 -0.81 -12.56 -35.89
C SER A 6 -1.66 -13.63 -35.20
N LYS A 7 -1.49 -13.83 -33.88
CA LYS A 7 -2.33 -14.72 -33.06
C LYS A 7 -3.78 -14.20 -32.96
N THR A 8 -4.00 -12.95 -33.34
CA THR A 8 -5.27 -12.23 -33.29
C THR A 8 -6.12 -12.56 -34.52
N ASN A 9 -7.43 -12.77 -34.29
CA ASN A 9 -8.35 -13.03 -35.39
C ASN A 9 -8.57 -11.71 -36.18
N PRO A 10 -8.64 -11.72 -37.51
CA PRO A 10 -8.83 -10.50 -38.31
C PRO A 10 -10.05 -9.63 -37.92
N PHE A 11 -11.15 -10.23 -37.43
CA PHE A 11 -12.33 -9.47 -36.95
C PHE A 11 -11.99 -8.63 -35.70
N GLU A 12 -11.08 -9.13 -34.86
CA GLU A 12 -10.62 -8.50 -33.62
C GLU A 12 -9.77 -7.25 -33.91
N VAL A 13 -9.02 -7.24 -35.02
CA VAL A 13 -8.25 -6.09 -35.49
C VAL A 13 -9.15 -4.89 -35.80
N PHE A 14 -10.37 -5.16 -36.29
CA PHE A 14 -11.41 -4.14 -36.52
C PHE A 14 -12.24 -3.81 -35.27
N GLY A 15 -11.90 -4.38 -34.11
CA GLY A 15 -12.63 -4.16 -32.85
C GLY A 15 -14.01 -4.84 -32.80
N LEU A 16 -14.29 -5.79 -33.70
CA LEU A 16 -15.57 -6.51 -33.71
C LEU A 16 -15.54 -7.63 -32.68
N THR A 17 -16.60 -7.75 -31.88
CA THR A 17 -16.71 -8.84 -30.90
C THR A 17 -17.23 -10.12 -31.56
N PRO A 18 -16.91 -11.32 -31.02
CA PRO A 18 -17.46 -12.58 -31.53
C PRO A 18 -18.99 -12.62 -31.56
N LYS A 19 -19.66 -11.93 -30.63
CA LYS A 19 -21.13 -11.82 -30.55
C LYS A 19 -21.69 -11.07 -31.75
N LEU A 20 -21.13 -9.90 -32.06
CA LEU A 20 -21.52 -9.09 -33.21
C LEU A 20 -21.28 -9.85 -34.53
N VAL A 21 -20.14 -10.54 -34.64
CA VAL A 21 -19.80 -11.39 -35.80
C VAL A 21 -20.78 -12.56 -35.97
N LYS A 22 -21.35 -13.09 -34.88
CA LYS A 22 -22.36 -14.16 -34.89
C LYS A 22 -23.73 -13.65 -35.34
N GLU A 23 -24.12 -12.45 -34.89
CA GLU A 23 -25.46 -11.88 -35.12
C GLU A 23 -25.64 -11.35 -36.54
N LEU A 24 -24.57 -10.88 -37.18
CA LEU A 24 -24.62 -10.33 -38.54
C LEU A 24 -24.45 -11.41 -39.61
N ASP A 25 -25.22 -11.29 -40.69
CA ASP A 25 -25.01 -12.06 -41.92
C ASP A 25 -23.70 -11.64 -42.62
N ASP A 26 -23.18 -12.50 -43.49
CA ASP A 26 -21.85 -12.33 -44.08
C ASP A 26 -21.75 -11.05 -44.93
N GLN A 27 -22.82 -10.65 -45.62
CA GLN A 27 -22.80 -9.44 -46.45
C GLN A 27 -22.83 -8.16 -45.61
N THR A 28 -23.69 -8.11 -44.59
CA THR A 28 -23.73 -6.97 -43.66
C THR A 28 -22.43 -6.85 -42.88
N LEU A 29 -21.87 -7.97 -42.43
CA LEU A 29 -20.59 -8.01 -41.72
C LEU A 29 -19.44 -7.51 -42.61
N PHE A 30 -19.41 -7.91 -43.88
CA PHE A 30 -18.39 -7.42 -44.81
C PHE A 30 -18.54 -5.93 -45.14
N LYS A 31 -19.77 -5.42 -45.29
CA LYS A 31 -20.03 -3.98 -45.44
C LYS A 31 -19.53 -3.19 -44.23
N LEU A 32 -19.76 -3.70 -43.03
CA LEU A 32 -19.25 -3.11 -41.79
C LEU A 32 -17.72 -3.07 -41.76
N ILE A 33 -17.06 -4.18 -42.14
CA ILE A 33 -15.58 -4.23 -42.25
C ILE A 33 -15.07 -3.22 -43.26
N LYS A 34 -15.69 -3.10 -44.43
CA LYS A 34 -15.35 -2.08 -45.45
C LYS A 34 -15.44 -0.66 -44.88
N ALA A 35 -16.49 -0.36 -44.12
CA ALA A 35 -16.67 0.95 -43.49
C ALA A 35 -15.58 1.21 -42.43
N LEU A 36 -15.35 0.24 -41.53
CA LEU A 36 -14.33 0.34 -40.49
C LEU A 36 -12.92 0.47 -41.07
N TYR A 37 -12.59 -0.32 -42.08
CA TYR A 37 -11.31 -0.24 -42.78
C TYR A 37 -11.07 1.16 -43.34
N ARG A 38 -12.04 1.75 -44.05
CA ARG A 38 -11.90 3.12 -44.59
C ARG A 38 -11.63 4.14 -43.49
N ILE A 39 -12.39 4.08 -42.39
CA ILE A 39 -12.25 5.03 -41.28
C ILE A 39 -10.90 4.84 -40.57
N LEU A 40 -10.56 3.61 -40.21
CA LEU A 40 -9.34 3.30 -39.47
C LEU A 40 -8.09 3.55 -40.33
N GLN A 41 -8.15 3.28 -41.64
CA GLN A 41 -7.05 3.58 -42.54
C GLN A 41 -6.85 5.09 -42.69
N LEU A 42 -7.90 5.91 -42.67
CA LEU A 42 -7.76 7.37 -42.66
C LEU A 42 -7.09 7.87 -41.38
N TYR A 43 -7.31 7.21 -40.24
CA TYR A 43 -6.74 7.60 -38.95
C TYR A 43 -5.28 7.12 -38.78
N TYR A 44 -4.99 5.89 -39.17
CA TYR A 44 -3.68 5.26 -38.99
C TYR A 44 -2.74 5.42 -40.20
N HIS A 45 -3.14 6.11 -41.28
CA HIS A 45 -2.30 6.28 -42.45
C HIS A 45 -0.97 6.99 -42.11
N PRO A 46 0.20 6.46 -42.53
CA PRO A 46 1.49 7.09 -42.29
C PRO A 46 1.54 8.55 -42.80
N ASP A 47 1.01 8.80 -44.00
CA ASP A 47 1.00 10.14 -44.62
C ASP A 47 0.15 11.16 -43.85
N LYS A 48 -0.69 10.71 -42.91
CA LYS A 48 -1.51 11.57 -42.04
C LYS A 48 -0.96 11.64 -40.61
N GLY A 49 0.27 11.15 -40.39
CA GLY A 49 0.91 11.08 -39.07
C GLY A 49 0.46 9.89 -38.22
N GLY A 50 -0.22 8.91 -38.81
CA GLY A 50 -0.68 7.69 -38.12
C GLY A 50 0.40 6.61 -37.98
N ASP A 51 0.10 5.56 -37.21
CA ASP A 51 1.02 4.45 -36.95
C ASP A 51 1.12 3.49 -38.16
N PRO A 52 2.29 3.42 -38.85
CA PRO A 52 2.46 2.58 -40.03
C PRO A 52 2.27 1.08 -39.76
N ARG A 53 2.56 0.63 -38.53
CA ARG A 53 2.41 -0.79 -38.16
C ARG A 53 0.94 -1.17 -38.08
N LYS A 54 0.12 -0.30 -37.49
CA LYS A 54 -1.34 -0.50 -37.42
C LYS A 54 -1.98 -0.43 -38.80
N ALA A 55 -1.54 0.48 -39.67
CA ALA A 55 -2.01 0.54 -41.05
C ALA A 55 -1.71 -0.76 -41.81
N LEU A 56 -0.51 -1.34 -41.63
CA LEU A 56 -0.16 -2.63 -42.22
C LEU A 56 -1.02 -3.77 -41.66
N GLU A 57 -1.25 -3.80 -40.34
CA GLU A 57 -2.10 -4.79 -39.68
C GLU A 57 -3.54 -4.74 -40.20
N LEU A 58 -4.10 -3.55 -40.36
CA LEU A 58 -5.43 -3.33 -40.94
C LEU A 58 -5.51 -3.82 -42.39
N ASN A 59 -4.49 -3.57 -43.20
CA ASN A 59 -4.43 -4.05 -44.58
C ASN A 59 -4.43 -5.59 -44.65
N LEU A 60 -3.58 -6.24 -43.83
CA LEU A 60 -3.52 -7.70 -43.78
C LEU A 60 -4.83 -8.32 -43.27
N ALA A 61 -5.45 -7.70 -42.27
CA ALA A 61 -6.74 -8.13 -41.74
C ALA A 61 -7.87 -7.97 -42.78
N TYR A 62 -7.90 -6.84 -43.49
CA TYR A 62 -8.87 -6.60 -44.55
C TYR A 62 -8.75 -7.60 -45.70
N GLU A 63 -7.52 -7.86 -46.17
CA GLU A 63 -7.25 -8.85 -47.22
C GLU A 63 -7.72 -10.26 -46.81
N SER A 64 -7.51 -10.63 -45.54
CA SER A 64 -7.94 -11.91 -44.98
C SER A 64 -9.47 -12.02 -44.83
N LEU A 65 -10.16 -10.89 -44.74
CA LEU A 65 -11.62 -10.79 -44.59
C LEU A 65 -12.32 -10.31 -45.86
N ASN A 66 -11.64 -10.38 -47.00
CA ASN A 66 -12.23 -9.95 -48.26
C ASN A 66 -13.17 -11.04 -48.81
N LEU A 67 -14.47 -10.88 -48.53
CA LEU A 67 -15.54 -11.80 -48.96
C LEU A 67 -15.58 -11.97 -50.49
N GLU A 68 -15.33 -10.90 -51.24
CA GLU A 68 -15.35 -10.90 -52.71
C GLU A 68 -14.16 -11.67 -53.31
N LYS A 69 -13.04 -11.74 -52.58
CA LYS A 69 -11.80 -12.39 -53.04
C LYS A 69 -11.72 -13.85 -52.59
N ASN A 70 -12.11 -14.15 -51.34
CA ASN A 70 -12.04 -15.50 -50.79
C ASN A 70 -13.11 -15.75 -49.72
N GLU A 71 -14.28 -16.20 -50.16
CA GLU A 71 -15.42 -16.51 -49.30
C GLU A 71 -15.12 -17.62 -48.27
N LYS A 72 -14.35 -18.65 -48.66
CA LYS A 72 -14.01 -19.78 -47.78
C LYS A 72 -13.19 -19.30 -46.58
N LEU A 73 -12.17 -18.50 -46.83
CA LEU A 73 -11.29 -17.96 -45.79
C LEU A 73 -12.08 -17.05 -44.81
N PHE A 74 -12.99 -16.23 -45.34
CA PHE A 74 -13.88 -15.40 -44.52
C PHE A 74 -14.71 -16.24 -43.54
N LYS A 75 -15.36 -17.30 -44.06
CA LYS A 75 -16.18 -18.22 -43.24
C LYS A 75 -15.35 -18.98 -42.22
N GLU A 76 -14.13 -19.39 -42.56
CA GLU A 76 -13.21 -20.04 -41.62
C GLU A 76 -12.85 -19.12 -40.44
N TYR A 77 -12.47 -17.87 -40.71
CA TYR A 77 -12.19 -16.91 -39.65
C TYR A 77 -13.43 -16.62 -38.81
N LYS A 78 -14.61 -16.52 -39.42
CA LYS A 78 -15.89 -16.26 -38.74
C LYS A 78 -16.22 -17.41 -37.80
N ASN A 79 -16.20 -18.64 -38.30
CA ASN A 79 -16.48 -19.84 -37.52
C ASN A 79 -15.50 -20.01 -36.35
N LYS A 80 -14.19 -19.82 -36.60
CA LYS A 80 -13.17 -19.88 -35.55
C LYS A 80 -13.35 -18.79 -34.49
N TYR A 81 -13.82 -17.60 -34.89
CA TYR A 81 -14.06 -16.50 -33.95
C TYR A 81 -15.30 -16.76 -33.09
N ILE A 82 -16.38 -17.23 -33.70
CA ILE A 82 -17.64 -17.57 -33.01
C ILE A 82 -17.44 -18.74 -32.03
N GLN A 83 -16.57 -19.69 -32.33
CA GLN A 83 -16.22 -20.77 -31.40
C GLN A 83 -15.66 -20.28 -30.05
N ARG A 84 -15.14 -19.04 -29.98
CA ARG A 84 -14.75 -18.42 -28.70
C ARG A 84 -15.94 -18.18 -27.77
N LEU A 85 -17.15 -18.03 -28.31
CA LEU A 85 -18.40 -17.93 -27.53
C LEU A 85 -18.89 -19.27 -26.99
N SER A 86 -18.24 -20.39 -27.33
CA SER A 86 -18.61 -21.67 -26.77
C SER A 86 -18.49 -21.62 -25.25
N ARG A 87 -19.54 -22.10 -24.55
CA ARG A 87 -19.57 -22.18 -23.08
C ARG A 87 -18.33 -22.88 -22.53
N LYS A 88 -17.80 -23.88 -23.24
CA LYS A 88 -16.59 -24.62 -22.88
C LYS A 88 -15.34 -23.72 -22.88
N THR A 89 -15.21 -22.84 -23.87
CA THR A 89 -14.07 -21.93 -24.00
C THR A 89 -14.13 -20.83 -22.94
N MET A 90 -15.31 -20.25 -22.71
CA MET A 90 -15.50 -19.24 -21.65
C MET A 90 -15.29 -19.84 -20.25
N PHE A 91 -15.82 -21.03 -19.98
CA PHE A 91 -15.61 -21.74 -18.73
C PHE A 91 -14.13 -22.05 -18.48
N SER A 92 -13.43 -22.57 -19.49
CA SER A 92 -11.99 -22.82 -19.39
C SER A 92 -11.20 -21.54 -19.13
N LYS A 93 -11.60 -20.41 -19.74
CA LYS A 93 -10.94 -19.12 -19.51
C LYS A 93 -11.23 -18.57 -18.11
N LEU A 94 -12.47 -18.72 -17.62
CA LEU A 94 -12.82 -18.37 -16.25
C LEU A 94 -12.00 -19.19 -15.26
N GLN A 95 -11.92 -20.50 -15.43
CA GLN A 95 -11.14 -21.38 -14.57
C GLN A 95 -9.65 -21.02 -14.60
N GLU A 96 -9.10 -20.68 -15.78
CA GLU A 96 -7.73 -20.20 -15.92
C GLU A 96 -7.50 -18.90 -15.14
N LEU A 97 -8.39 -17.90 -15.32
CA LEU A 97 -8.31 -16.61 -14.62
C LEU A 97 -8.49 -16.76 -13.12
N GLU A 98 -9.40 -17.61 -12.65
CA GLU A 98 -9.56 -17.93 -11.23
C GLU A 98 -8.29 -18.56 -10.66
N THR A 99 -7.66 -19.47 -11.40
CA THR A 99 -6.40 -20.09 -10.98
C THR A 99 -5.27 -19.07 -10.94
N GLN A 100 -5.19 -18.17 -11.92
CA GLN A 100 -4.21 -17.08 -11.92
C GLN A 100 -4.45 -16.13 -10.75
N ASN A 101 -5.70 -15.77 -10.46
CA ASN A 101 -6.04 -14.89 -9.36
C ASN A 101 -5.66 -15.52 -8.02
N ARG A 102 -6.01 -16.79 -7.79
CA ARG A 102 -5.60 -17.53 -6.57
C ARG A 102 -4.07 -17.53 -6.39
N LYS A 103 -3.32 -17.75 -7.47
CA LYS A 103 -1.84 -17.70 -7.43
C LYS A 103 -1.34 -16.30 -7.08
N LEU A 104 -1.90 -15.26 -7.67
CA LEU A 104 -1.50 -13.88 -7.41
C LEU A 104 -1.84 -13.45 -5.98
N THR A 105 -3.02 -13.81 -5.46
CA THR A 105 -3.40 -13.55 -4.07
C THR A 105 -2.40 -14.21 -3.12
N LEU A 106 -2.08 -15.50 -3.32
CA LEU A 106 -1.10 -16.21 -2.51
C LEU A 106 0.28 -15.53 -2.55
N LEU A 107 0.75 -15.13 -3.73
CA LEU A 107 2.03 -14.43 -3.87
C LEU A 107 2.02 -13.06 -3.18
N ALA A 108 0.91 -12.33 -3.26
CA ALA A 108 0.76 -11.05 -2.58
C ALA A 108 0.82 -11.21 -1.05
N ASP A 109 0.13 -12.21 -0.50
CA ASP A 109 0.14 -12.49 0.94
C ASP A 109 1.54 -12.90 1.42
N LEU A 110 2.23 -13.77 0.67
CA LEU A 110 3.61 -14.14 0.94
C LEU A 110 4.57 -12.94 0.90
N LEU A 111 4.38 -12.03 -0.06
CA LEU A 111 5.21 -10.84 -0.19
C LEU A 111 5.00 -9.88 0.99
N LYS A 112 3.75 -9.65 1.41
CA LYS A 112 3.43 -8.87 2.61
C LYS A 112 4.12 -9.45 3.84
N GLU A 113 4.05 -10.76 4.02
CA GLU A 113 4.68 -11.44 5.16
C GLU A 113 6.22 -11.36 5.11
N LYS A 114 6.81 -11.46 3.93
CA LYS A 114 8.26 -11.26 3.74
C LYS A 114 8.69 -9.82 4.01
N CYS A 115 7.89 -8.83 3.59
CA CYS A 115 8.13 -7.44 3.93
C CYS A 115 8.10 -7.23 5.45
N TRP A 116 7.14 -7.84 6.16
CA TRP A 116 7.09 -7.78 7.61
C TRP A 116 8.35 -8.37 8.26
N GLN A 117 8.78 -9.56 7.83
CA GLN A 117 10.00 -10.20 8.34
C GLN A 117 11.22 -9.27 8.17
N LEU A 118 11.37 -8.66 6.99
CA LEU A 118 12.46 -7.71 6.72
C LEU A 118 12.41 -6.49 7.64
N LEU A 119 11.22 -5.91 7.87
CA LEU A 119 11.05 -4.76 8.76
C LEU A 119 11.40 -5.08 10.22
N VAL A 120 11.08 -6.30 10.66
CA VAL A 120 11.41 -6.74 12.03
C VAL A 120 12.91 -7.03 12.15
N GLU A 121 13.51 -7.77 11.23
CA GLU A 121 14.92 -8.16 11.26
C GLU A 121 15.86 -6.98 11.07
N ARG A 122 15.50 -6.07 10.15
CA ARG A 122 16.23 -4.86 9.81
C ARG A 122 15.29 -3.68 10.02
N PRO A 123 15.08 -3.26 11.29
CA PRO A 123 14.30 -2.07 11.55
C PRO A 123 14.88 -0.93 10.73
N MET A 124 14.01 -0.13 10.14
CA MET A 124 14.43 0.93 9.23
C MET A 124 15.32 1.88 10.01
N VAL A 125 16.62 1.76 9.78
CA VAL A 125 17.59 2.47 10.59
C VAL A 125 17.42 3.93 10.21
N ILE A 126 17.21 4.78 11.22
CA ILE A 126 17.32 6.21 11.05
C ILE A 126 18.84 6.53 11.01
N GLU A 127 19.52 5.93 10.04
CA GLU A 127 20.97 5.92 9.84
C GLU A 127 21.48 7.32 9.44
N GLU A 128 20.57 8.17 8.98
CA GLU A 128 20.85 9.59 8.67
C GLU A 128 21.07 10.45 9.91
N ILE A 129 20.74 9.98 11.12
CA ILE A 129 21.08 10.71 12.34
C ILE A 129 22.56 10.50 12.63
N SER A 130 23.36 11.45 12.16
CA SER A 130 24.80 11.55 12.43
C SER A 130 25.13 11.27 13.91
N ARG A 131 26.30 10.66 14.18
CA ARG A 131 26.78 10.25 15.51
C ARG A 131 26.76 11.33 16.62
N LYS A 132 26.45 12.59 16.29
CA LYS A 132 26.40 13.73 17.23
C LYS A 132 25.05 14.47 17.28
N LYS A 133 24.05 14.04 16.51
CA LYS A 133 22.72 14.66 16.50
C LYS A 133 21.65 13.69 16.99
N ALA A 134 20.53 14.25 17.39
CA ALA A 134 19.29 13.55 17.71
C ALA A 134 18.17 14.16 16.86
N LEU A 135 17.17 13.37 16.50
CA LEU A 135 16.00 13.89 15.79
C LEU A 135 14.84 14.04 16.78
N LYS A 136 14.42 15.28 17.00
CA LYS A 136 13.25 15.63 17.80
C LYS A 136 12.02 15.62 16.91
N LEU A 137 11.06 14.78 17.26
CA LEU A 137 9.77 14.65 16.60
C LEU A 137 8.68 15.25 17.47
N LYS A 138 7.93 16.19 16.91
CA LYS A 138 6.68 16.68 17.48
C LYS A 138 5.52 15.97 16.79
N ILE A 139 4.79 15.16 17.56
CA ILE A 139 3.74 14.28 17.05
C ILE A 139 2.40 14.73 17.62
N PHE A 140 1.38 14.80 16.77
CA PHE A 140 -0.01 14.95 17.18
C PHE A 140 -0.58 13.56 17.49
N ASP A 141 -0.91 13.33 18.76
CA ASP A 141 -1.49 12.09 19.24
C ASP A 141 -2.99 12.04 18.95
N LEU A 142 -3.31 11.41 17.83
CA LEU A 142 -4.68 11.23 17.38
C LEU A 142 -5.49 10.37 18.36
N VAL A 143 -4.89 9.39 19.05
CA VAL A 143 -5.60 8.51 19.98
C VAL A 143 -6.11 9.31 21.17
N SER A 144 -5.27 10.19 21.73
CA SER A 144 -5.69 11.07 22.82
C SER A 144 -6.71 12.09 22.37
N HIS A 145 -6.60 12.60 21.13
CA HIS A 145 -7.65 13.45 20.58
C HIS A 145 -9.00 12.72 20.47
N LEU A 146 -9.01 11.45 20.02
CA LEU A 146 -10.24 10.65 19.95
C LEU A 146 -10.84 10.38 21.34
N ASN A 147 -10.00 9.99 22.31
CA ASN A 147 -10.45 9.66 23.66
C ASN A 147 -10.86 10.87 24.50
N PHE A 148 -10.30 12.05 24.23
CA PHE A 148 -10.44 13.24 25.09
C PHE A 148 -10.86 14.49 24.32
N SER A 149 -11.53 14.32 23.16
CA SER A 149 -12.01 15.43 22.33
C SER A 149 -12.94 16.41 23.06
N TYR A 150 -13.61 15.94 24.11
CA TYR A 150 -14.51 16.75 24.96
C TYR A 150 -13.77 17.69 25.94
N LEU A 151 -12.44 17.57 26.09
CA LEU A 151 -11.68 18.41 27.01
C LEU A 151 -11.56 19.86 26.51
N LYS A 152 -11.43 20.80 27.46
CA LYS A 152 -11.36 22.23 27.17
C LYS A 152 -10.09 22.59 26.36
N PRO A 153 -10.13 23.67 25.54
CA PRO A 153 -9.00 24.11 24.73
C PRO A 153 -7.70 24.38 25.50
N SER A 154 -7.78 24.71 26.79
CA SER A 154 -6.62 24.93 27.67
C SER A 154 -5.78 23.66 27.90
N GLN A 155 -6.32 22.47 27.60
CA GLN A 155 -5.65 21.17 27.77
C GLN A 155 -5.12 20.59 26.44
N LYS A 156 -5.08 21.39 25.37
CA LYS A 156 -4.60 20.97 24.03
C LYS A 156 -3.16 20.45 24.01
N SER A 157 -2.34 20.76 25.02
CA SER A 157 -0.99 20.19 25.16
C SER A 157 -0.99 18.66 25.28
N LEU A 158 -2.09 18.07 25.78
CA LEU A 158 -2.23 16.61 25.92
C LEU A 158 -2.27 15.87 24.59
N PHE A 159 -2.64 16.55 23.50
CA PHE A 159 -2.70 15.98 22.16
C PHE A 159 -1.36 16.01 21.42
N PHE A 160 -0.29 16.49 22.05
CA PHE A 160 1.03 16.51 21.46
C PHE A 160 2.00 15.67 22.27
N LYS A 161 2.81 14.89 21.57
CA LYS A 161 3.92 14.11 22.12
C LYS A 161 5.23 14.64 21.55
N GLU A 162 6.28 14.51 22.34
CA GLU A 162 7.65 14.73 21.88
C GLU A 162 8.42 13.40 21.98
N ILE A 163 9.01 12.97 20.87
CA ILE A 163 9.85 11.78 20.76
C ILE A 163 11.22 12.19 20.25
N TYR A 164 12.27 11.71 20.88
CA TYR A 164 13.66 11.88 20.42
C TYR A 164 14.18 10.55 19.92
N LEU A 165 14.72 10.57 18.70
CA LEU A 165 15.36 9.44 18.06
C LEU A 165 16.87 9.64 18.13
N ILE A 166 17.57 8.68 18.75
CA ILE A 166 19.01 8.77 19.04
C ILE A 166 19.66 7.46 18.59
N GLY A 167 20.13 7.41 17.34
CA GLY A 167 20.59 6.16 16.74
C GLY A 167 19.48 5.09 16.79
N SER A 168 19.71 4.02 17.54
CA SER A 168 18.74 2.93 17.76
C SER A 168 17.83 3.12 18.98
N GLU A 169 18.02 4.20 19.74
CA GLU A 169 17.27 4.46 20.97
C GLU A 169 16.12 5.45 20.74
N VAL A 170 15.01 5.23 21.44
CA VAL A 170 13.87 6.15 21.43
C VAL A 170 13.57 6.63 22.85
N VAL A 171 13.52 7.95 23.00
CA VAL A 171 13.19 8.63 24.26
C VAL A 171 11.88 9.37 24.08
N LYS A 172 10.90 9.11 24.94
CA LYS A 172 9.62 9.84 24.94
C LYS A 172 9.59 10.80 26.12
N LYS A 173 9.06 11.99 25.88
CA LYS A 173 8.75 12.94 26.96
C LYS A 173 7.37 12.61 27.53
N ASP A 174 7.28 12.55 28.85
CA ASP A 174 6.01 12.43 29.56
C ASP A 174 5.17 13.69 29.27
N ARG A 175 3.85 13.51 29.14
CA ARG A 175 2.92 14.60 28.81
C ARG A 175 2.55 15.43 30.04
N PHE A 176 2.62 14.82 31.22
CA PHE A 176 2.22 15.45 32.48
C PHE A 176 3.43 15.89 33.30
N LYS A 177 4.56 15.18 33.16
CA LYS A 177 5.81 15.47 33.87
C LYS A 177 6.85 16.03 32.92
N ARG A 178 7.74 16.90 33.39
CA ARG A 178 8.93 17.33 32.63
C ARG A 178 10.02 16.25 32.55
N THR A 179 9.62 14.99 32.70
CA THR A 179 10.51 13.82 32.70
C THR A 179 10.47 13.14 31.35
N CYS A 180 11.60 12.56 30.96
CA CYS A 180 11.69 11.70 29.80
C CYS A 180 11.86 10.25 30.26
N TYR A 181 11.42 9.30 29.44
CA TYR A 181 11.66 7.89 29.65
C TYR A 181 12.15 7.24 28.37
N ARG A 182 13.06 6.29 28.52
CA ARG A 182 13.66 5.53 27.42
C ARG A 182 12.83 4.28 27.16
N ILE A 183 12.50 4.02 25.91
CA ILE A 183 11.87 2.76 25.50
C ILE A 183 12.94 1.88 24.86
N LYS A 184 13.16 0.70 25.43
CA LYS A 184 14.08 -0.28 24.88
C LYS A 184 13.46 -0.93 23.64
N ASN A 185 14.29 -1.26 22.66
CA ASN A 185 13.91 -2.01 21.46
C ASN A 185 12.72 -1.45 20.65
N TYR A 186 12.46 -0.16 20.76
CA TYR A 186 11.34 0.49 20.08
C TYR A 186 11.74 0.88 18.66
N ARG A 187 11.34 0.07 17.69
CA ARG A 187 11.80 0.13 16.30
C ARG A 187 10.87 0.97 15.46
N PHE A 188 11.40 1.92 14.71
CA PHE A 188 10.62 2.63 13.70
C PHE A 188 10.35 1.70 12.51
N LEU A 189 9.09 1.51 12.16
CA LEU A 189 8.70 0.70 11.00
C LEU A 189 8.61 1.55 9.74
N GLY A 190 8.12 2.78 9.86
CA GLY A 190 7.90 3.66 8.72
C GLY A 190 6.77 4.65 8.94
N SER A 191 6.49 5.42 7.90
CA SER A 191 5.39 6.37 7.86
C SER A 191 4.44 6.13 6.69
N ILE A 192 3.18 6.56 6.85
CA ILE A 192 2.17 6.49 5.79
C ILE A 192 1.51 7.87 5.65
N LYS A 193 1.46 8.42 4.43
CA LYS A 193 0.80 9.71 4.20
C LYS A 193 -0.67 9.64 4.58
N ARG A 194 -1.19 10.75 5.13
CA ARG A 194 -2.54 10.79 5.70
C ARG A 194 -3.68 10.48 4.74
N ASN A 195 -3.47 10.68 3.44
CA ASN A 195 -4.46 10.49 2.40
C ASN A 195 -4.59 9.02 1.93
N TYR A 196 -3.73 8.11 2.40
CA TYR A 196 -3.81 6.70 1.99
C TYR A 196 -4.64 5.83 2.94
N ILE A 197 -4.77 6.22 4.22
CA ILE A 197 -5.33 5.35 5.27
C ILE A 197 -6.10 6.13 6.34
N GLU A 198 -7.00 5.42 7.02
CA GLU A 198 -7.71 5.87 8.22
C GLU A 198 -7.37 4.96 9.40
N PRO A 199 -6.24 5.17 10.10
CA PRO A 199 -5.73 4.20 11.08
C PRO A 199 -6.67 4.01 12.28
N TRP A 200 -7.48 5.02 12.63
CA TRP A 200 -8.41 4.96 13.77
C TRP A 200 -9.51 3.91 13.62
N ALA A 201 -9.86 3.52 12.39
CA ALA A 201 -10.84 2.47 12.14
C ALA A 201 -10.35 1.12 12.68
N LEU A 202 -9.04 0.90 12.60
CA LEU A 202 -8.35 -0.37 12.86
C LEU A 202 -7.54 -0.37 14.17
N LEU A 203 -7.62 0.70 14.95
CA LEU A 203 -7.11 0.74 16.32
C LEU A 203 -7.90 -0.20 17.22
N GLU A 204 -7.22 -0.81 18.18
CA GLU A 204 -7.87 -1.58 19.23
C GLU A 204 -8.75 -0.70 20.12
N LYS A 205 -9.88 -1.28 20.52
CA LYS A 205 -10.92 -0.59 21.28
C LYS A 205 -11.30 -1.44 22.48
N HIS A 206 -11.40 -0.82 23.64
CA HIS A 206 -11.96 -1.44 24.83
C HIS A 206 -13.10 -0.59 25.37
N THR A 207 -14.10 -1.25 25.93
CA THR A 207 -15.25 -0.57 26.52
C THR A 207 -14.98 -0.41 28.01
N LYS A 208 -14.98 0.83 28.49
CA LYS A 208 -14.92 1.15 29.92
C LYS A 208 -16.02 2.15 30.23
N ASP A 209 -16.83 1.86 31.25
CA ASP A 209 -17.90 2.76 31.72
C ASP A 209 -18.85 3.24 30.60
N LYS A 210 -19.23 2.33 29.69
CA LYS A 210 -20.07 2.59 28.49
C LYS A 210 -19.45 3.54 27.45
N GLN A 211 -18.16 3.87 27.58
CA GLN A 211 -17.40 4.63 26.60
C GLN A 211 -16.41 3.73 25.87
N VAL A 212 -16.24 3.97 24.57
CA VAL A 212 -15.23 3.31 23.75
C VAL A 212 -13.92 4.06 23.90
N ILE A 213 -12.90 3.37 24.42
CA ILE A 213 -11.55 3.91 24.55
C ILE A 213 -10.67 3.27 23.49
N TYR A 214 -9.99 4.12 22.72
CA TYR A 214 -9.03 3.72 21.70
C TYR A 214 -7.66 3.50 22.33
N ASN A 215 -7.02 2.39 21.96
CA ASN A 215 -5.60 2.14 22.23
C ASN A 215 -4.76 2.54 21.02
N ASN A 216 -3.48 2.81 21.26
CA ASN A 216 -2.51 3.11 20.21
C ASN A 216 -1.90 1.85 19.58
N LEU A 217 -2.61 0.72 19.67
CA LEU A 217 -2.18 -0.59 19.18
C LEU A 217 -3.04 -1.00 17.99
N ILE A 218 -2.38 -1.64 17.02
CA ILE A 218 -2.98 -2.26 15.85
C ILE A 218 -2.48 -3.71 15.83
N ASN A 219 -3.39 -4.67 15.70
CA ASN A 219 -3.01 -6.07 15.57
C ASN A 219 -2.09 -6.26 14.34
N ARG A 220 -1.02 -7.04 14.50
CA ARG A 220 -0.02 -7.31 13.47
C ARG A 220 -0.65 -7.80 12.16
N GLU A 221 -1.58 -8.75 12.22
CA GLU A 221 -2.20 -9.32 11.02
C GLU A 221 -2.93 -8.25 10.22
N ILE A 222 -3.70 -7.42 10.93
CA ILE A 222 -4.39 -6.26 10.34
C ILE A 222 -3.37 -5.27 9.76
N PHE A 223 -2.28 -5.01 10.47
CA PHE A 223 -1.21 -4.13 9.99
C PHE A 223 -0.60 -4.62 8.67
N VAL A 224 -0.25 -5.90 8.61
CA VAL A 224 0.33 -6.54 7.43
C VAL A 224 -0.66 -6.57 6.26
N GLN A 225 -1.94 -6.79 6.52
CA GLN A 225 -2.95 -6.85 5.47
C GLN A 225 -3.24 -5.46 4.86
N GLU A 226 -3.44 -4.45 5.71
CA GLU A 226 -4.03 -3.17 5.32
C GLU A 226 -2.99 -2.06 5.13
N PHE A 227 -1.89 -2.07 5.87
CA PHE A 227 -0.98 -0.92 5.96
C PHE A 227 0.36 -1.12 5.28
N ILE A 228 0.89 -2.35 5.25
CA ILE A 228 2.28 -2.61 4.86
C ILE A 228 2.62 -2.13 3.43
N LEU A 229 1.65 -2.17 2.51
CA LEU A 229 1.84 -1.74 1.11
C LEU A 229 2.00 -0.23 0.96
N PHE A 230 1.52 0.55 1.92
CA PHE A 230 1.61 2.01 1.92
C PHE A 230 2.76 2.54 2.77
N LEU A 231 3.43 1.64 3.51
CA LEU A 231 4.50 1.98 4.44
C LEU A 231 5.73 2.50 3.69
N ARG A 232 6.19 3.67 4.08
CA ARG A 232 7.41 4.30 3.57
C ARG A 232 8.49 4.32 4.64
N PRO A 233 9.76 4.16 4.26
CA PRO A 233 10.88 4.18 5.20
C PRO A 233 11.18 5.56 5.77
N GLU A 234 10.67 6.61 5.14
CA GLU A 234 11.06 7.98 5.42
C GLU A 234 10.23 8.59 6.55
N LEU A 235 10.84 9.49 7.33
CA LEU A 235 10.14 10.37 8.26
C LEU A 235 9.62 11.60 7.52
N GLU A 236 8.40 11.47 6.98
CA GLU A 236 7.68 12.57 6.32
C GLU A 236 6.79 13.33 7.32
N THR A 237 6.81 14.66 7.29
CA THR A 237 5.83 15.47 8.03
C THR A 237 4.44 15.28 7.43
N ASN A 238 3.41 15.41 8.26
CA ASN A 238 2.01 15.15 7.90
C ASN A 238 1.74 13.69 7.48
N ALA A 239 2.52 12.76 8.04
CA ALA A 239 2.34 11.31 7.88
C ALA A 239 2.07 10.64 9.23
N TYR A 240 1.38 9.51 9.20
CA TYR A 240 1.17 8.62 10.33
C TYR A 240 2.46 7.85 10.63
N LEU A 241 2.84 7.74 11.90
CA LEU A 241 4.05 7.04 12.33
C LEU A 241 3.72 5.71 13.01
N PHE A 242 4.45 4.67 12.59
CA PHE A 242 4.31 3.31 13.13
C PHE A 242 5.62 2.81 13.70
N PHE A 243 5.52 2.16 14.85
CA PHE A 243 6.63 1.58 15.57
C PHE A 243 6.32 0.15 15.98
N PHE A 244 7.35 -0.64 16.20
CA PHE A 244 7.26 -2.03 16.63
C PHE A 244 8.08 -2.25 17.88
N GLN A 245 7.52 -3.04 18.80
CA GLN A 245 8.19 -3.41 20.03
C GLN A 245 8.30 -4.95 20.09
N PRO A 246 9.51 -5.52 20.04
CA PRO A 246 9.69 -6.98 20.04
C PRO A 246 9.13 -7.70 21.27
N GLU A 247 9.01 -7.02 22.41
CA GLU A 247 8.39 -7.60 23.61
C GLU A 247 6.88 -7.84 23.44
N ASP A 248 6.24 -7.19 22.47
CA ASP A 248 4.84 -7.39 22.10
C ASP A 248 4.70 -7.60 20.58
N PRO A 249 5.05 -8.80 20.08
CA PRO A 249 5.15 -9.06 18.65
C PRO A 249 3.80 -9.10 17.93
N GLN A 250 2.70 -9.16 18.68
CA GLN A 250 1.34 -9.22 18.13
C GLN A 250 0.80 -7.84 17.76
N HIS A 251 1.47 -6.76 18.17
CA HIS A 251 0.96 -5.41 17.98
C HIS A 251 1.98 -4.48 17.33
N VAL A 252 1.44 -3.57 16.52
CA VAL A 252 2.13 -2.41 15.98
C VAL A 252 1.63 -1.19 16.71
N VAL A 253 2.57 -0.34 17.13
CA VAL A 253 2.27 0.88 17.87
C VAL A 253 2.09 2.04 16.90
N PHE A 254 0.91 2.65 16.92
CA PHE A 254 0.58 3.87 16.20
C PHE A 254 0.88 5.09 17.08
N GLU A 255 1.87 5.90 16.72
CA GLU A 255 2.25 7.04 17.58
C GLU A 255 1.43 8.31 17.35
N GLY A 256 0.92 8.47 16.13
CA GLY A 256 0.16 9.65 15.72
C GLY A 256 0.67 10.23 14.41
N ILE A 257 0.40 11.52 14.20
CA ILE A 257 0.80 12.26 13.00
C ILE A 257 2.06 13.08 13.28
N LEU A 258 3.10 12.92 12.46
CA LEU A 258 4.28 13.77 12.55
C LEU A 258 3.95 15.19 12.12
N ILE A 259 4.10 16.17 13.02
CA ILE A 259 3.85 17.59 12.72
C ILE A 259 5.15 18.29 12.34
N LYS A 260 6.22 18.03 13.09
CA LYS A 260 7.53 18.66 12.89
C LYS A 260 8.65 17.70 13.24
N LYS A 261 9.73 17.73 12.46
CA LYS A 261 11.01 17.10 12.78
C LYS A 261 12.09 18.16 12.86
N GLU A 262 12.95 18.09 13.87
CA GLU A 262 14.05 19.02 14.12
C GLU A 262 15.30 18.21 14.45
N GLU A 263 16.44 18.56 13.86
CA GLU A 263 17.73 18.05 14.31
C GLU A 263 18.20 18.86 15.51
N VAL A 264 18.64 18.16 16.56
CA VAL A 264 19.08 18.74 17.83
C VAL A 264 20.43 18.13 18.19
N ASP A 265 21.33 18.90 18.79
CA ASP A 265 22.62 18.37 19.23
C ASP A 265 22.45 17.39 20.39
N LEU A 266 23.25 16.32 20.36
CA LEU A 266 23.20 15.28 21.39
C LEU A 266 23.45 15.82 22.80
N GLU A 267 24.27 16.87 22.96
CA GLU A 267 24.54 17.50 24.25
C GLU A 267 23.29 18.09 24.91
N GLU A 268 22.30 18.55 24.12
CA GLU A 268 21.03 19.05 24.66
C GLU A 268 20.11 17.92 25.14
N VAL A 269 20.29 16.71 24.61
CA VAL A 269 19.44 15.54 24.87
C VAL A 269 20.07 14.61 25.92
N LYS A 270 21.39 14.61 26.09
CA LYS A 270 22.13 13.85 27.12
C LYS A 270 21.60 14.04 28.55
N PRO A 271 21.24 15.26 29.02
CA PRO A 271 20.66 15.44 30.35
C PRO A 271 19.33 14.69 30.53
N LEU A 272 18.57 14.52 29.43
CA LEU A 272 17.31 13.77 29.44
C LEU A 272 17.57 12.27 29.58
N LEU A 273 18.63 11.74 28.95
CA LEU A 273 19.06 10.35 29.11
C LEU A 273 19.56 10.05 30.53
N ASN A 274 20.36 10.95 31.12
CA ASN A 274 20.90 10.77 32.47
C ASN A 274 19.84 10.87 33.57
N LYS A 275 18.82 11.74 33.42
CA LYS A 275 17.68 11.79 34.35
C LYS A 275 16.80 10.53 34.32
N VAL A 276 16.77 9.80 33.20
CA VAL A 276 16.05 8.51 33.09
C VAL A 276 16.74 7.41 33.92
N LEU A 277 18.07 7.46 34.03
CA LEU A 277 18.86 6.51 34.82
C LEU A 277 18.70 6.75 36.34
N LEU A 278 18.78 8.02 36.78
CA LEU A 278 18.62 8.37 38.20
C LEU A 278 17.23 8.00 38.76
N LEU A 279 16.17 8.14 37.97
CA LEU A 279 14.82 7.74 38.38
C LEU A 279 14.63 6.21 38.53
N LYS A 280 15.51 5.38 37.95
CA LYS A 280 15.47 3.93 38.16
C LYS A 280 16.17 3.51 39.45
N GLU A 281 17.22 4.21 39.86
CA GLU A 281 17.92 3.97 41.12
C GLU A 281 17.04 4.42 42.30
N ASP A 282 16.41 5.59 42.22
CA ASP A 282 15.48 6.06 43.26
C ASP A 282 14.24 5.15 43.41
N PHE A 283 13.74 4.55 42.33
CA PHE A 283 12.63 3.59 42.42
C PHE A 283 13.07 2.22 42.94
N ALA A 284 14.31 1.78 42.65
CA ALA A 284 14.84 0.53 43.16
C ALA A 284 15.13 0.62 44.67
N GLU A 285 15.73 1.71 45.12
CA GLU A 285 16.03 1.95 46.55
C GLU A 285 14.76 2.07 47.40
N ASN A 286 13.72 2.73 46.88
CA ASN A 286 12.43 2.85 47.57
C ASN A 286 11.60 1.55 47.63
N ILE A 287 11.90 0.56 46.79
CA ILE A 287 11.29 -0.78 46.86
C ILE A 287 12.01 -1.62 47.91
N THR A 288 13.35 -1.57 47.96
CA THR A 288 14.14 -2.28 48.98
C THR A 288 13.92 -1.76 50.40
N ASP A 289 13.72 -0.44 50.57
CA ASP A 289 13.44 0.16 51.89
C ASP A 289 12.02 -0.13 52.42
N ARG A 290 11.08 -0.47 51.53
CA ARG A 290 9.71 -0.87 51.92
C ARG A 290 9.59 -2.34 52.24
N SER A 291 10.43 -3.20 51.65
CA SER A 291 10.51 -4.62 52.00
C SER A 291 11.24 -4.89 53.32
N LEU A 292 12.08 -3.97 53.80
CA LEU A 292 12.83 -4.12 55.07
C LEU A 292 12.12 -3.52 56.30
N LYS A 293 10.89 -2.99 56.14
CA LYS A 293 10.08 -2.42 57.22
C LYS A 293 8.79 -3.21 57.51
N GLN A 294 8.70 -4.44 57.03
CA GLN A 294 7.56 -5.34 57.26
C GLN A 294 7.91 -6.66 57.96
N ASP A 295 9.09 -6.76 58.56
CA ASP A 295 9.44 -7.82 59.51
C ASP A 295 9.60 -7.26 60.93
#